data_AF-A0A1I0N6F6-F1
#
_entry.id   AF-A0A1I0N6F6-F1
#
_cell.length_a   1.000
_cell.length_b   1.000
_cell.length_c   1.000
_cell.angle_alpha   90.00
_cell.angle_beta   90.00
_cell.angle_gamma   90.00
#
_symmetry.space_group_name_H-M   'P 1'
#
loop_
_entity.id
_entity.type
_entity.pdbx_description
1 polymer ?
#
loop_
_entity_poly.entity_id
_entity_poly.type
_entity_poly.pdbx_seq_one_letter_code
_entity_poly.pdbx_strand_id
1 'polypeptide(L)'
;MYSKHHAAASLVVAAALAYLLPPVTLGGDPIPDAAVVASGTAVGVFIDLDHFLIARFKTGTWDAARFCLANPRATVADQGEIFEPGDVGVLSRLLSHVVIAGIVVPALTLVSIPLAIVTGAVLYAHLLADLVWDIYLLEDHANAAVSIDDLVQTLR
;
A
#
# COMPACT_ATOMS: atom_id res chain seq x y z
N MET A 1 -3.60 -8.33 -1.35
CA MET A 1 -4.91 -7.83 -1.83
C MET A 1 -4.68 -7.04 -3.14
N TYR A 2 -5.71 -6.78 -3.96
CA TYR A 2 -5.56 -5.99 -5.21
C TYR A 2 -5.66 -4.48 -4.97
N SER A 3 -4.94 -3.67 -5.75
CA SER A 3 -4.88 -2.19 -5.66
C SER A 3 -6.27 -1.52 -5.74
N LYS A 4 -7.22 -2.08 -6.49
CA LYS A 4 -8.60 -1.57 -6.53
C LYS A 4 -9.32 -1.64 -5.17
N HIS A 5 -9.02 -2.64 -4.36
CA HIS A 5 -9.58 -2.77 -3.02
C HIS A 5 -8.93 -1.79 -2.06
N HIS A 6 -7.61 -1.58 -2.17
CA HIS A 6 -6.90 -0.53 -1.45
C HIS A 6 -7.46 0.85 -1.79
N ALA A 7 -7.61 1.17 -3.08
CA ALA A 7 -8.21 2.42 -3.53
C ALA A 7 -9.61 2.66 -2.93
N ALA A 8 -10.46 1.62 -2.93
CA ALA A 8 -11.80 1.73 -2.34
C ALA A 8 -11.75 1.95 -0.82
N ALA A 9 -10.92 1.19 -0.09
CA ALA A 9 -10.75 1.35 1.35
C ALA A 9 -10.19 2.74 1.70
N SER A 10 -9.16 3.19 1.00
CA SER A 10 -8.54 4.51 1.19
C SER A 10 -9.52 5.63 0.88
N LEU A 11 -10.32 5.51 -0.18
CA LEU A 11 -11.38 6.47 -0.50
C LEU A 11 -12.39 6.58 0.63
N VAL A 12 -12.90 5.45 1.14
CA VAL A 12 -13.88 5.43 2.23
C VAL A 12 -13.31 6.05 3.51
N VAL A 13 -12.09 5.69 3.89
CA VAL A 13 -11.42 6.23 5.09
C VAL A 13 -11.16 7.73 4.93
N ALA A 14 -10.63 8.17 3.80
CA ALA A 14 -10.35 9.58 3.55
C ALA A 14 -11.63 10.43 3.49
N ALA A 15 -12.71 9.92 2.87
CA ALA A 15 -14.00 10.59 2.83
C ALA A 15 -14.64 10.70 4.23
N ALA A 16 -14.58 9.63 5.02
CA ALA A 16 -15.07 9.66 6.39
C ALA A 16 -14.31 10.70 7.23
N LEU A 17 -12.99 10.77 7.11
CA LEU A 17 -12.18 11.73 7.86
C LEU A 17 -12.36 13.17 7.36
N ALA A 18 -12.46 13.39 6.05
CA ALA A 18 -12.76 14.71 5.51
C ALA A 18 -14.11 15.24 6.03
N TYR A 19 -15.08 14.36 6.25
CA TYR A 19 -16.37 14.73 6.82
C TYR A 19 -16.34 14.94 8.35
N LEU A 20 -15.58 14.13 9.09
CA LEU A 20 -15.58 14.10 10.55
C LEU A 20 -14.61 15.10 11.20
N LEU A 21 -13.52 15.45 10.51
CA LEU A 21 -12.50 16.35 11.05
C LEU A 21 -12.87 17.82 10.80
N PRO A 22 -12.37 18.76 11.62
CA PRO A 22 -12.31 20.16 11.23
C PRO A 22 -11.58 20.34 9.89
N PRO A 23 -11.79 21.46 9.17
CA PRO A 23 -11.14 21.70 7.88
C PRO A 23 -9.65 21.40 7.93
N VAL A 24 -9.20 20.50 7.05
CA VAL A 24 -7.79 20.15 6.92
C VAL A 24 -7.06 21.35 6.36
N THR A 25 -6.01 21.80 7.03
CA THR A 25 -5.21 22.94 6.60
C THR A 25 -3.80 22.53 6.22
N LEU A 26 -3.17 23.26 5.30
CA LEU A 26 -1.76 23.14 4.96
C LEU A 26 -1.13 24.54 4.94
N GLY A 27 -0.14 24.78 5.81
CA GLY A 27 0.46 26.12 5.93
C GLY A 27 -0.51 27.19 6.45
N GLY A 28 -1.63 26.80 7.06
CA GLY A 28 -2.68 27.70 7.55
C GLY A 28 -3.88 27.84 6.61
N ASP A 29 -3.74 27.44 5.35
CA ASP A 29 -4.81 27.54 4.35
C ASP A 29 -5.67 26.26 4.31
N PRO A 30 -7.00 26.36 4.24
CA PRO A 30 -7.88 25.20 4.14
C PRO A 30 -7.73 24.49 2.79
N ILE A 31 -7.64 23.17 2.84
CA ILE A 31 -7.64 22.29 1.68
C ILE A 31 -9.09 21.88 1.39
N PRO A 32 -9.57 21.97 0.15
CA PRO A 32 -10.90 21.47 -0.20
C PRO A 32 -11.06 19.97 0.12
N ASP A 33 -12.20 19.56 0.67
CA ASP A 33 -12.45 18.17 1.08
C ASP A 33 -12.21 17.17 -0.07
N ALA A 34 -12.62 17.51 -1.29
CA ALA A 34 -12.38 16.69 -2.46
C ALA A 34 -10.88 16.43 -2.70
N ALA A 35 -10.01 17.41 -2.42
CA ALA A 35 -8.57 17.26 -2.52
C ALA A 35 -8.00 16.44 -1.35
N VAL A 36 -8.59 16.52 -0.15
CA VAL A 36 -8.24 15.64 0.98
C VAL A 36 -8.58 14.19 0.65
N VAL A 37 -9.77 13.93 0.11
CA VAL A 37 -10.19 12.58 -0.30
C VAL A 37 -9.31 12.04 -1.43
N ALA A 38 -9.05 12.87 -2.46
CA ALA A 38 -8.19 12.48 -3.57
C ALA A 38 -6.75 12.17 -3.10
N SER A 39 -6.17 13.01 -2.23
CA SER A 39 -4.83 12.79 -1.70
C SER A 39 -4.75 11.58 -0.79
N GLY A 40 -5.72 11.37 0.10
CA GLY A 40 -5.81 10.16 0.92
C GLY A 40 -5.91 8.90 0.06
N THR A 41 -6.79 8.90 -0.95
CA THR A 41 -6.91 7.78 -1.89
C THR A 41 -5.59 7.52 -2.63
N ALA A 42 -4.93 8.57 -3.10
CA ALA A 42 -3.64 8.47 -3.77
C ALA A 42 -2.54 7.91 -2.86
N VAL A 43 -2.48 8.34 -1.60
CA VAL A 43 -1.53 7.82 -0.60
C VAL A 43 -1.68 6.31 -0.42
N GLY A 44 -2.92 5.83 -0.26
CA GLY A 44 -3.16 4.40 -0.11
C GLY A 44 -2.85 3.58 -1.36
N VAL A 45 -3.07 4.11 -2.56
CA VAL A 45 -2.70 3.39 -3.80
C VAL A 45 -1.18 3.43 -4.04
N PHE A 46 -0.54 4.57 -3.80
CA PHE A 46 0.86 4.78 -4.18
C PHE A 46 1.88 4.26 -3.16
N ILE A 47 1.46 3.87 -1.96
CA ILE A 47 2.38 3.18 -1.05
C ILE A 47 2.91 1.88 -1.68
N ASP A 48 2.07 1.15 -2.44
CA ASP A 48 2.44 -0.10 -3.12
C ASP A 48 3.42 0.09 -4.30
N LEU A 49 3.76 1.34 -4.66
CA LEU A 49 4.85 1.57 -5.62
C LEU A 49 6.21 1.14 -5.06
N ASP A 50 6.32 0.97 -3.74
CA ASP A 50 7.51 0.45 -3.09
C ASP A 50 7.83 -1.00 -3.51
N HIS A 51 6.84 -1.79 -3.94
CA HIS A 51 7.02 -3.14 -4.46
C HIS A 51 8.03 -3.17 -5.61
N PHE A 52 8.01 -2.16 -6.48
CA PHE A 52 8.98 -2.06 -7.57
C PHE A 52 10.41 -1.85 -7.06
N LEU A 53 10.57 -1.10 -5.96
CA LEU A 53 11.88 -0.90 -5.32
C LEU A 53 12.35 -2.16 -4.61
N ILE A 54 11.45 -2.86 -3.91
CA ILE A 54 11.75 -4.14 -3.27
C ILE A 54 12.17 -5.17 -4.33
N ALA A 55 11.37 -5.32 -5.38
CA ALA A 55 11.65 -6.23 -6.50
C ALA A 55 12.99 -5.87 -7.16
N ARG A 56 13.25 -4.58 -7.42
CA ARG A 56 14.54 -4.14 -7.95
C ARG A 56 15.71 -4.48 -7.03
N PHE A 57 15.52 -4.34 -5.73
CA PHE A 57 16.56 -4.64 -4.74
C PHE A 57 16.86 -6.15 -4.69
N LYS A 58 15.83 -7.00 -4.75
CA LYS A 58 15.97 -8.47 -4.65
C LYS A 58 16.44 -9.13 -5.95
N THR A 59 15.88 -8.72 -7.08
CA THR A 59 16.14 -9.36 -8.39
C THR A 59 17.30 -8.70 -9.15
N GLY A 60 17.63 -7.45 -8.82
CA GLY A 60 18.61 -6.67 -9.56
C GLY A 60 18.08 -6.01 -10.83
N THR A 61 16.82 -6.26 -11.23
CA THR A 61 16.26 -5.81 -12.50
C THR A 61 15.01 -4.93 -12.31
N TRP A 62 14.58 -4.26 -13.38
CA TRP A 62 13.36 -3.46 -13.40
C TRP A 62 12.27 -4.14 -14.24
N ASP A 63 12.26 -5.47 -14.28
CA ASP A 63 11.39 -6.21 -15.18
C ASP A 63 9.91 -5.97 -14.88
N ALA A 64 9.49 -5.95 -13.61
CA ALA A 64 8.14 -5.58 -13.22
C ALA A 64 7.73 -4.17 -13.72
N ALA A 65 8.63 -3.19 -13.61
CA ALA A 65 8.35 -1.83 -14.09
C ALA A 65 8.28 -1.77 -15.63
N ARG A 66 9.19 -2.46 -16.32
CA ARG A 66 9.16 -2.60 -17.79
C ARG A 66 7.90 -3.30 -18.26
N PHE A 67 7.46 -4.34 -17.56
CA PHE A 67 6.23 -5.07 -17.84
C PHE A 67 5.02 -4.15 -17.76
N CYS A 68 4.91 -3.35 -16.70
CA CYS A 68 3.81 -2.39 -16.54
C CYS A 68 3.77 -1.33 -17.64
N LEU A 69 4.93 -0.82 -18.05
CA LEU A 69 5.02 0.16 -19.14
C LEU A 69 4.65 -0.45 -20.50
N ALA A 70 5.01 -1.71 -20.73
CA ALA A 70 4.65 -2.44 -21.95
C ALA A 70 3.18 -2.89 -21.97
N ASN A 71 2.58 -3.17 -20.80
CA ASN A 71 1.26 -3.77 -20.66
C ASN A 71 0.35 -2.96 -19.69
N PRO A 72 -0.02 -1.72 -20.04
CA PRO A 72 -0.74 -0.82 -19.13
C PRO A 72 -2.13 -1.35 -18.71
N ARG A 73 -2.77 -2.18 -19.56
CA ARG A 73 -4.03 -2.84 -19.19
C ARG A 73 -3.82 -3.90 -18.11
N ALA A 74 -2.76 -4.71 -18.22
CA ALA A 74 -2.43 -5.72 -17.21
C ALA A 74 -2.09 -5.06 -15.86
N THR A 75 -1.42 -3.91 -15.87
CA THR A 75 -1.10 -3.14 -14.64
C THR A 75 -2.34 -2.75 -13.82
N VAL A 76 -3.49 -2.57 -14.47
CA VAL A 76 -4.73 -2.14 -13.80
C VAL A 76 -5.69 -3.32 -13.58
N ALA A 77 -5.78 -4.24 -14.54
CA ALA A 77 -6.77 -5.31 -14.53
C ALA A 77 -6.24 -6.66 -14.02
N ASP A 78 -4.94 -6.90 -14.14
CA ASP A 78 -4.31 -8.20 -13.83
C ASP A 78 -2.98 -8.04 -13.08
N GLN A 79 -3.09 -7.57 -11.84
CA GLN A 79 -1.92 -7.24 -11.03
C GLN A 79 -1.16 -8.47 -10.51
N GLY A 80 -1.74 -9.66 -10.65
CA GLY A 80 -1.10 -10.91 -10.24
C GLY A 80 0.09 -11.29 -11.11
N GLU A 81 0.16 -10.77 -12.35
CA GLU A 81 1.26 -11.06 -13.29
C GLU A 81 2.44 -10.10 -13.17
N ILE A 82 2.36 -9.06 -12.33
CA ILE A 82 3.39 -8.01 -12.27
C ILE A 82 4.66 -8.51 -11.58
N PHE A 83 4.53 -9.39 -10.59
CA PHE A 83 5.61 -9.86 -9.74
C PHE A 83 5.58 -11.39 -9.67
N GLU A 84 6.76 -12.01 -9.76
CA GLU A 84 6.90 -13.45 -9.56
C GLU A 84 6.96 -13.80 -8.06
N PRO A 85 6.64 -15.05 -7.68
CA PRO A 85 6.81 -15.51 -6.29
C PRO A 85 8.24 -15.31 -5.78
N GLY A 86 8.38 -14.48 -4.73
CA GLY A 86 9.67 -14.13 -4.12
C GLY A 86 10.25 -12.77 -4.55
N ASP A 87 9.69 -12.12 -5.58
CA ASP A 87 10.16 -10.79 -6.01
C ASP A 87 9.94 -9.73 -4.95
N VAL A 88 8.81 -9.80 -4.24
CA VAL A 88 8.43 -8.82 -3.21
C VAL A 88 8.42 -9.46 -1.83
N GLY A 89 7.75 -10.60 -1.65
CA GLY A 89 7.64 -11.30 -0.37
C GLY A 89 6.75 -10.58 0.65
N VAL A 90 5.97 -11.36 1.43
CA VAL A 90 5.02 -10.81 2.40
C VAL A 90 5.70 -9.93 3.44
N LEU A 91 6.79 -10.39 4.05
CA LEU A 91 7.45 -9.67 5.14
C LEU A 91 8.19 -8.42 4.67
N SER A 92 8.82 -8.47 3.49
CA SER A 92 9.55 -7.31 2.97
C SER A 92 8.60 -6.21 2.54
N ARG A 93 7.44 -6.58 1.97
CA ARG A 93 6.34 -5.65 1.71
C ARG A 93 5.89 -4.97 3.01
N LEU A 94 5.39 -5.74 3.98
CA LEU A 94 4.86 -5.18 5.23
C LEU A 94 5.89 -4.31 5.96
N LEU A 95 7.17 -4.72 5.97
CA LEU A 95 8.25 -3.92 6.56
C LEU A 95 8.41 -2.57 5.83
N SER A 96 8.42 -2.58 4.50
CA SER A 96 8.53 -1.36 3.71
C SER A 96 7.37 -0.40 4.00
N HIS A 97 6.13 -0.90 3.98
CA HIS A 97 4.93 -0.13 4.31
C HIS A 97 5.02 0.50 5.71
N VAL A 98 5.46 -0.27 6.71
CA VAL A 98 5.64 0.22 8.09
C VAL A 98 6.72 1.30 8.16
N VAL A 99 7.85 1.12 7.49
CA VAL A 99 8.94 2.11 7.47
C VAL A 99 8.48 3.40 6.78
N ILE A 100 7.81 3.30 5.63
CA ILE A 100 7.26 4.46 4.92
C ILE A 100 6.26 5.19 5.80
N ALA A 101 5.28 4.50 6.38
CA ALA A 101 4.30 5.10 7.28
C ALA A 101 4.96 5.76 8.51
N GLY A 102 5.94 5.08 9.11
CA GLY A 102 6.70 5.56 10.26
C GLY A 102 7.56 6.79 9.99
N ILE A 103 7.87 7.10 8.72
CA ILE A 103 8.60 8.32 8.33
C ILE A 103 7.64 9.41 7.85
N VAL A 104 6.72 9.07 6.94
CA VAL A 104 5.84 10.04 6.28
C VAL A 104 4.87 10.66 7.27
N VAL A 105 4.26 9.88 8.16
CA VAL A 105 3.26 10.41 9.11
C VAL A 105 3.90 11.39 10.09
N PRO A 106 5.01 11.08 10.78
CA PRO A 106 5.68 12.07 11.63
C PRO A 106 6.18 13.29 10.85
N ALA A 107 6.71 13.13 9.64
CA ALA A 107 7.12 14.27 8.83
C ALA A 107 5.94 15.20 8.51
N LEU A 108 4.77 14.65 8.21
CA LEU A 108 3.55 15.43 7.99
C LEU A 108 3.09 16.19 9.24
N THR A 109 3.30 15.65 10.44
CA THR A 109 2.92 16.38 11.68
C THR A 109 3.63 17.73 11.83
N LEU A 110 4.81 17.89 11.20
CA LEU A 110 5.58 19.13 11.23
C LEU A 110 4.94 20.24 10.38
N VAL A 111 4.08 19.89 9.42
CA VAL A 111 3.47 20.84 8.46
C VAL A 111 1.94 20.90 8.57
N SER A 112 1.29 19.79 8.94
CA SER A 112 -0.15 19.69 9.10
C SER A 112 -0.54 18.44 9.90
N ILE A 113 -0.96 18.65 11.16
CA ILE A 113 -1.49 17.57 12.00
C ILE A 113 -2.74 16.93 11.38
N PRO A 114 -3.75 17.68 10.87
CA PRO A 114 -4.92 17.06 10.26
C PRO A 114 -4.57 16.19 9.04
N LEU A 115 -3.62 16.62 8.21
CA LEU A 115 -3.16 15.83 7.05
C LEU A 115 -2.38 14.59 7.49
N ALA A 116 -1.59 14.69 8.56
CA ALA A 116 -0.92 13.53 9.16
C ALA A 116 -1.92 12.50 9.70
N ILE A 117 -3.04 12.95 10.30
CA ILE A 117 -4.12 12.06 10.76
C ILE A 117 -4.77 11.33 9.57
N VAL A 118 -5.15 12.07 8.52
CA VAL A 118 -5.77 11.47 7.31
C VAL A 118 -4.83 10.45 6.68
N THR A 119 -3.56 10.84 6.46
CA THR A 119 -2.54 9.97 5.88
C THR A 119 -2.31 8.73 6.76
N GLY A 120 -2.11 8.91 8.06
CA GLY A 120 -1.87 7.82 8.99
C GLY A 120 -3.03 6.83 9.07
N ALA A 121 -4.27 7.31 9.07
CA ALA A 121 -5.45 6.46 9.08
C ALA A 121 -5.61 5.66 7.77
N VAL A 122 -5.38 6.30 6.62
CA VAL A 122 -5.40 5.61 5.32
C VAL A 122 -4.32 4.53 5.26
N LEU A 123 -3.08 4.87 5.64
CA LEU A 123 -1.98 3.89 5.66
C LEU A 123 -2.28 2.76 6.64
N TYR A 124 -2.78 3.07 7.84
CA TYR A 124 -3.19 2.04 8.79
C TYR A 124 -4.23 1.08 8.20
N ALA A 125 -5.28 1.60 7.55
CA ALA A 125 -6.30 0.78 6.92
C ALA A 125 -5.72 -0.09 5.80
N HIS A 126 -4.77 0.44 5.03
CA HIS A 126 -4.04 -0.29 4.00
C HIS A 126 -3.24 -1.46 4.58
N LEU A 127 -2.37 -1.17 5.55
CA LEU A 127 -1.54 -2.18 6.22
C LEU A 127 -2.38 -3.24 6.92
N LEU A 128 -3.49 -2.85 7.55
CA LEU A 128 -4.40 -3.79 8.20
C LEU A 128 -5.06 -4.72 7.18
N ALA A 129 -5.49 -4.18 6.03
CA ALA A 129 -6.09 -4.98 4.99
C ALA A 129 -5.08 -5.96 4.37
N ASP A 130 -3.84 -5.54 4.18
CA ASP A 130 -2.75 -6.44 3.77
C ASP A 130 -2.50 -7.53 4.81
N LEU A 131 -2.37 -7.17 6.09
CA LEU A 131 -2.13 -8.13 7.16
C LEU A 131 -3.24 -9.18 7.25
N VAL A 132 -4.51 -8.76 7.18
CA VAL A 132 -5.65 -9.69 7.20
C VAL A 132 -5.62 -10.60 5.97
N TRP A 133 -5.34 -10.04 4.79
CA TRP A 133 -5.22 -10.82 3.56
C TRP A 133 -4.08 -11.83 3.63
N ASP A 134 -2.93 -11.44 4.18
CA ASP A 134 -1.76 -12.28 4.32
C ASP A 134 -1.98 -13.42 5.30
N ILE A 135 -2.67 -13.18 6.42
CA ILE A 135 -3.06 -14.24 7.36
C ILE A 135 -3.92 -15.27 6.64
N TYR A 136 -4.95 -14.83 5.92
CA TYR A 136 -5.82 -15.72 5.14
C TYR A 136 -5.03 -16.51 4.10
N LEU A 137 -4.13 -15.84 3.36
CA LEU A 137 -3.31 -16.47 2.33
C LEU A 137 -2.34 -17.50 2.94
N LEU A 138 -1.71 -17.18 4.07
CA LEU A 138 -0.79 -18.08 4.76
C LEU A 138 -1.50 -19.30 5.34
N GLU A 139 -2.70 -19.15 5.87
CA GLU A 139 -3.52 -20.29 6.31
C GLU A 139 -3.85 -21.23 5.15
N ASP A 140 -4.26 -20.68 4.00
CA ASP A 140 -4.52 -21.46 2.79
C ASP A 140 -3.27 -22.20 2.28
N HIS A 141 -2.13 -21.50 2.22
CA HIS A 141 -0.85 -22.10 1.83
C HIS A 141 -0.38 -23.14 2.84
N ALA A 142 -0.53 -22.92 4.14
CA ALA A 142 -0.15 -23.90 5.16
C ALA A 142 -0.99 -25.18 5.06
N ASN A 143 -2.27 -25.06 4.70
CA ASN A 143 -3.16 -26.20 4.48
C ASN A 143 -2.82 -26.96 3.19
N ALA A 144 -2.29 -26.27 2.18
CA ALA A 144 -1.92 -26.83 0.88
C ALA A 144 -0.44 -27.25 0.77
N ALA A 145 0.43 -26.77 1.66
CA ALA A 145 1.88 -26.91 1.55
C ALA A 145 2.31 -28.38 1.64
N VAL A 146 3.12 -28.78 0.66
CA VAL A 146 3.74 -30.12 0.62
C VAL A 146 5.09 -30.11 1.36
N SER A 147 5.71 -28.93 1.51
CA SER A 147 7.01 -28.75 2.18
C SER A 147 7.13 -27.42 2.92
N ILE A 148 8.10 -27.33 3.84
CA ILE A 148 8.42 -26.10 4.59
C ILE A 148 9.08 -25.05 3.69
N ASP A 149 9.82 -25.49 2.67
CA ASP A 149 10.55 -24.59 1.77
C ASP A 149 9.59 -23.72 0.94
N ASP A 150 8.45 -24.28 0.51
CA ASP A 150 7.38 -23.54 -0.20
C ASP A 150 6.82 -22.39 0.67
N LEU A 151 6.68 -22.65 1.98
CA LEU A 151 6.16 -21.68 2.94
C LEU A 151 7.18 -20.57 3.21
N VAL A 152 8.47 -20.91 3.26
CA VAL A 152 9.57 -19.94 3.43
C VAL A 152 9.72 -19.03 2.21
N GLN A 153 9.55 -19.57 0.99
CA GLN A 153 9.61 -18.76 -0.23
C GLN A 153 8.47 -17.76 -0.32
N THR A 154 7.28 -18.09 0.19
CA THR A 154 6.13 -17.18 0.20
C THR A 154 6.32 -16.01 1.18
N LEU A 155 6.95 -16.27 2.34
CA LEU A 155 7.19 -15.27 3.37
C LEU A 155 8.29 -14.27 3.02
N ARG A 156 9.33 -14.73 2.31
CA ARG A 156 10.54 -13.96 2.04
C ARG A 156 10.44 -13.11 0.80
#